data_AF-A0A1X0B7R5-F1
#
_entry.id   AF-A0A1X0B7R5-F1
#
_cell.length_a   1.000
_cell.length_b   1.000
_cell.length_c   1.000
_cell.angle_alpha   90.00
_cell.angle_beta   90.00
_cell.angle_gamma   90.00
#
_symmetry.space_group_name_H-M   'P 1'
#
loop_
_entity.id
_entity.type
_entity.pdbx_description
1 polymer ?
#
loop_
_entity_poly.entity_id
_entity_poly.type
_entity_poly.pdbx_seq_one_letter_code
_entity_poly.pdbx_strand_id
1 'polypeptide(L)'
;MSTLVPFLDLSKPVGERLAPQMQQEIAEVAPSGLVNGAVTTAKLAEKAVTGPKLADGAATTEKIATNGVEAVNLAPGAVTTPKLDDDAVTAAKAGLGVVTAYDKDGNPVDAPMVFMTQTEYAAITPVPGVTYMLRAG
;
A
#
# COMPACT_ATOMS: atom_id res chain seq x y z
N MET A 1 -0.48 18.38 -64.59
CA MET A 1 0.72 18.81 -63.82
C MET A 1 1.44 17.56 -63.40
N SER A 2 2.72 17.41 -63.75
CA SER A 2 3.53 16.23 -63.44
C SER A 2 3.46 15.89 -61.95
N THR A 3 3.04 14.68 -61.61
CA THR A 3 3.30 14.08 -60.30
C THR A 3 4.81 13.88 -60.19
N LEU A 4 5.51 14.92 -59.73
CA LEU A 4 6.98 14.97 -59.54
C LEU A 4 7.50 13.94 -58.52
N VAL A 5 6.60 13.16 -57.92
CA VAL A 5 6.86 12.11 -56.93
C VAL A 5 5.74 11.06 -57.08
N PRO A 6 5.97 9.97 -57.83
CA PRO A 6 4.92 8.99 -58.16
C PRO A 6 4.31 8.28 -56.94
N PHE A 7 4.96 8.41 -55.80
CA PHE A 7 4.58 7.83 -54.52
C PHE A 7 3.93 8.82 -53.56
N LEU A 8 3.79 10.11 -53.92
CA LEU A 8 3.27 11.16 -53.04
C LEU A 8 2.10 11.92 -53.68
N ASP A 9 0.89 11.66 -53.20
CA ASP A 9 -0.34 12.35 -53.55
C ASP A 9 -0.67 13.43 -52.52
N LEU A 10 -0.42 14.70 -52.86
CA LEU A 10 -0.67 15.84 -51.96
C LEU A 10 -2.16 16.17 -51.78
N SER A 11 -3.04 15.57 -52.57
CA SER A 11 -4.49 15.82 -52.47
C SER A 11 -5.15 15.06 -51.32
N LYS A 12 -4.48 14.03 -50.79
CA LYS A 12 -4.92 13.23 -49.63
C LYS A 12 -4.48 13.84 -48.29
N PRO A 13 -5.17 13.53 -47.17
CA PRO A 13 -4.75 13.95 -45.85
C PRO A 13 -3.39 13.34 -45.45
N VAL A 14 -2.67 14.04 -44.57
CA VAL A 14 -1.40 13.56 -43.99
C VAL A 14 -1.62 12.18 -43.36
N GLY A 15 -0.75 11.22 -43.70
CA GLY A 15 -0.91 9.79 -43.34
C GLY A 15 -1.32 8.92 -44.53
N GLU A 16 -2.08 9.45 -45.49
CA GLU A 16 -2.57 8.71 -46.66
C GLU A 16 -1.91 9.11 -47.99
N ARG A 17 -1.05 10.14 -47.95
CA ARG A 17 -0.39 10.71 -49.13
C ARG A 17 0.56 9.74 -49.84
N LEU A 18 1.08 8.73 -49.13
CA LEU A 18 2.02 7.76 -49.70
C LEU A 18 1.30 6.58 -50.36
N ALA A 19 1.92 5.95 -51.36
CA ALA A 19 1.40 4.68 -51.91
C ALA A 19 1.34 3.57 -50.83
N PRO A 20 0.36 2.63 -50.90
CA PRO A 20 0.14 1.62 -49.85
C PRO A 20 1.38 0.80 -49.48
N GLN A 21 2.17 0.39 -50.47
CA GLN A 21 3.42 -0.36 -50.27
C GLN A 21 4.47 0.42 -49.45
N MET A 22 4.57 1.74 -49.63
CA MET A 22 5.47 2.57 -48.82
C MET A 22 4.95 2.79 -47.40
N GLN A 23 3.63 2.90 -47.23
CA GLN A 23 3.04 2.98 -45.89
C GLN A 23 3.31 1.70 -45.09
N GLN A 24 3.24 0.53 -45.74
CA GLN A 24 3.55 -0.77 -45.12
C GLN A 24 5.02 -0.86 -44.70
N GLU A 25 5.96 -0.51 -45.58
CA GLU A 25 7.40 -0.54 -45.25
C GLU A 25 7.72 0.40 -44.07
N ILE A 26 7.17 1.62 -44.09
CA ILE A 26 7.32 2.58 -42.97
C ILE A 26 6.71 2.01 -41.68
N ALA A 27 5.54 1.37 -41.74
CA ALA A 27 4.92 0.79 -40.55
C ALA A 27 5.76 -0.37 -39.95
N GLU A 28 6.52 -1.09 -40.78
CA GLU A 28 7.42 -2.16 -40.33
C GLU A 28 8.71 -1.61 -39.70
N VAL A 29 9.33 -0.59 -40.30
CA VAL A 29 10.61 -0.02 -39.80
C VAL A 29 10.42 1.06 -38.73
N ALA A 30 9.26 1.71 -38.70
CA ALA A 30 8.89 2.79 -37.80
C ALA A 30 7.41 2.67 -37.41
N PRO A 31 7.05 1.64 -36.62
CA PRO A 31 5.68 1.47 -36.17
C PRO A 31 5.22 2.72 -35.41
N SER A 32 3.96 3.10 -35.62
CA SER A 32 3.33 4.25 -34.95
C SER A 32 3.17 4.06 -33.44
N GLY A 33 3.46 2.87 -32.92
CA GLY A 33 3.40 2.52 -31.51
C GLY A 33 4.67 1.81 -31.02
N LEU A 34 4.69 1.59 -29.71
CA LEU A 34 5.75 0.82 -29.06
C LEU A 34 5.45 -0.67 -29.19
N VAL A 35 6.42 -1.44 -29.70
CA VAL A 35 6.34 -2.90 -29.66
C VAL A 35 6.48 -3.41 -28.22
N ASN A 36 6.03 -4.65 -27.95
CA ASN A 36 6.19 -5.26 -26.63
C ASN A 36 7.67 -5.28 -26.21
N GLY A 37 7.94 -4.84 -24.98
CA GLY A 37 9.30 -4.73 -24.45
C GLY A 37 10.13 -3.58 -25.04
N ALA A 38 9.57 -2.72 -25.89
CA ALA A 38 10.29 -1.58 -26.45
C ALA A 38 10.79 -0.60 -25.37
N VAL A 39 10.10 -0.52 -24.23
CA VAL A 39 10.50 0.28 -23.08
C VAL A 39 11.10 -0.63 -22.02
N THR A 40 12.42 -0.58 -21.90
CA THR A 40 13.15 -1.27 -20.84
C THR A 40 13.40 -0.31 -19.67
N THR A 41 13.83 -0.84 -18.53
CA THR A 41 14.21 -0.04 -17.36
C THR A 41 15.27 1.01 -17.70
N ALA A 42 16.27 0.66 -18.51
CA ALA A 42 17.33 1.58 -18.94
C ALA A 42 16.85 2.74 -19.82
N LYS A 43 15.65 2.63 -20.43
CA LYS A 43 15.04 3.70 -21.24
C LYS A 43 14.19 4.66 -20.40
N LEU A 44 13.95 4.35 -19.13
CA LEU A 44 13.22 5.21 -18.21
C LEU A 44 14.22 6.02 -17.37
N ALA A 45 14.21 7.33 -17.56
CA ALA A 45 14.93 8.24 -16.69
C ALA A 45 14.37 8.20 -15.27
N GLU A 46 15.16 8.65 -14.29
CA GLU A 46 14.69 8.79 -12.91
C GLU A 46 13.43 9.67 -12.87
N LYS A 47 12.42 9.25 -12.09
CA LYS A 47 11.13 9.94 -11.94
C LYS A 47 10.32 10.10 -13.24
N ALA A 48 10.67 9.38 -14.31
CA ALA A 48 9.92 9.42 -15.57
C ALA A 48 8.47 8.93 -15.42
N VAL A 49 8.22 8.01 -14.49
CA VAL A 49 6.87 7.51 -14.14
C VAL A 49 6.44 8.16 -12.83
N THR A 50 5.37 8.94 -12.86
CA THR A 50 4.79 9.66 -11.72
C THR A 50 3.43 9.08 -11.38
N GLY A 51 2.89 9.41 -10.20
CA GLY A 51 1.57 8.93 -9.76
C GLY A 51 0.48 9.03 -10.83
N PRO A 52 0.24 10.19 -11.47
CA PRO A 52 -0.77 10.34 -12.51
C PRO A 52 -0.56 9.51 -13.80
N LYS A 53 0.64 8.95 -14.00
CA LYS A 53 0.94 8.06 -15.14
C LYS A 53 0.64 6.59 -14.82
N LEU A 54 0.37 6.26 -13.55
CA LEU A 54 -0.03 4.93 -13.13
C LEU A 54 -1.56 4.85 -13.16
N ALA A 55 -2.09 3.83 -13.82
CA ALA A 55 -3.50 3.50 -13.72
C ALA A 55 -3.84 2.96 -12.32
N ASP A 56 -5.10 3.07 -11.93
CA ASP A 56 -5.59 2.49 -10.68
C ASP A 56 -5.30 0.98 -10.64
N GLY A 57 -4.72 0.51 -9.54
CA GLY A 57 -4.34 -0.90 -9.38
C GLY A 57 -3.07 -1.33 -10.14
N ALA A 58 -2.34 -0.42 -10.80
CA ALA A 58 -1.10 -0.78 -11.51
C ALA A 58 0.01 -1.32 -10.58
N ALA A 59 0.02 -0.90 -9.31
CA ALA A 59 0.93 -1.39 -8.28
C ALA A 59 0.24 -2.48 -7.43
N THR A 60 0.06 -3.67 -8.01
CA THR A 60 -0.49 -4.83 -7.29
C THR A 60 0.50 -5.38 -6.26
N THR A 61 0.01 -6.24 -5.36
CA THR A 61 0.83 -6.89 -4.33
C THR A 61 2.01 -7.65 -4.92
N GLU A 62 1.88 -8.28 -6.08
CA GLU A 62 2.99 -9.00 -6.73
C GLU A 62 4.06 -8.08 -7.33
N LYS A 63 3.76 -6.78 -7.47
CA LYS A 63 4.72 -5.78 -7.98
C LYS A 63 5.48 -5.07 -6.86
N ILE A 64 5.04 -5.21 -5.61
CA ILE A 64 5.72 -4.65 -4.44
C ILE A 64 6.73 -5.69 -3.95
N ALA A 65 8.01 -5.31 -3.94
CA ALA A 65 9.06 -6.17 -3.41
C ALA A 65 8.87 -6.43 -1.91
N THR A 66 9.44 -7.52 -1.40
CA THR A 66 9.52 -7.78 0.05
C THR A 66 10.18 -6.59 0.75
N ASN A 67 9.54 -6.10 1.82
CA ASN A 67 9.94 -4.88 2.54
C ASN A 67 9.91 -3.59 1.69
N GLY A 68 9.20 -3.58 0.56
CA GLY A 68 9.08 -2.41 -0.32
C GLY A 68 8.19 -1.28 0.21
N VAL A 69 7.54 -1.49 1.37
CA VAL A 69 6.78 -0.47 2.09
C VAL A 69 7.42 -0.25 3.45
N GLU A 70 7.93 0.96 3.66
CA GLU A 70 8.52 1.42 4.91
C GLU A 70 7.53 2.30 5.69
N ALA A 71 7.85 2.58 6.95
CA ALA A 71 7.02 3.42 7.81
C ALA A 71 6.76 4.82 7.22
N VAL A 72 7.76 5.40 6.53
CA VAL A 72 7.64 6.73 5.88
C VAL A 72 6.62 6.74 4.73
N ASN A 73 6.29 5.57 4.16
CA ASN A 73 5.29 5.46 3.10
C ASN A 73 3.85 5.46 3.65
N LEU A 74 3.66 5.26 4.96
CA LEU A 74 2.35 5.20 5.60
C LEU A 74 2.01 6.56 6.20
N ALA A 75 1.05 7.26 5.59
CA ALA A 75 0.51 8.49 6.15
C ALA A 75 -0.24 8.23 7.49
N PRO A 76 -0.38 9.23 8.37
CA PRO A 76 -1.23 9.11 9.55
C PRO A 76 -2.65 8.66 9.18
N GLY A 77 -3.15 7.61 9.85
CA GLY A 77 -4.46 7.02 9.57
C GLY A 77 -4.51 6.14 8.31
N ALA A 78 -3.39 5.90 7.62
CA ALA A 78 -3.37 4.99 6.46
C ALA A 78 -3.71 3.55 6.84
N VAL A 79 -3.37 3.12 8.07
CA VAL A 79 -3.78 1.84 8.64
C VAL A 79 -4.94 2.09 9.60
N THR A 80 -6.14 1.68 9.20
CA THR A 80 -7.40 1.83 9.94
C THR A 80 -7.82 0.49 10.51
N THR A 81 -8.69 0.46 11.52
CA THR A 81 -9.18 -0.78 12.15
C THR A 81 -9.65 -1.84 11.13
N PRO A 82 -10.44 -1.52 10.08
CA PRO A 82 -10.87 -2.53 9.11
C PRO A 82 -9.76 -3.11 8.21
N LYS A 83 -8.53 -2.55 8.26
CA LYS A 83 -7.36 -3.05 7.52
C LYS A 83 -6.48 -3.97 8.38
N LEU A 84 -6.82 -4.13 9.66
CA LEU A 84 -6.15 -5.03 10.58
C LEU A 84 -7.05 -6.23 10.76
N ASP A 85 -6.58 -7.39 10.34
CA ASP A 85 -7.24 -8.66 10.66
C ASP A 85 -7.11 -8.95 12.16
N ASP A 86 -7.92 -9.90 12.65
CA ASP A 86 -7.82 -10.39 14.01
C ASP A 86 -6.39 -10.89 14.29
N ASP A 87 -5.88 -10.59 15.48
CA ASP A 87 -4.52 -10.90 15.93
C ASP A 87 -3.36 -10.28 15.10
N ALA A 88 -3.63 -9.40 14.13
CA ALA A 88 -2.59 -8.74 13.32
C ALA A 88 -1.63 -7.88 14.15
N VAL A 89 -2.07 -7.38 15.31
CA VAL A 89 -1.25 -6.63 16.28
C VAL A 89 -1.08 -7.46 17.54
N THR A 90 0.12 -7.99 17.74
CA THR A 90 0.45 -8.74 18.97
C THR A 90 0.71 -7.80 20.15
N ALA A 91 0.63 -8.30 21.38
CA ALA A 91 0.92 -7.54 22.60
C ALA A 91 2.32 -6.88 22.56
N ALA A 92 3.31 -7.56 21.97
CA ALA A 92 4.66 -7.02 21.80
C ALA A 92 4.72 -5.81 20.84
N LYS A 93 3.76 -5.68 19.92
CA LYS A 93 3.66 -4.58 18.96
C LYS A 93 2.75 -3.45 19.41
N ALA A 94 1.79 -3.73 20.31
CA ALA A 94 0.91 -2.71 20.88
C ALA A 94 1.66 -1.72 21.80
N GLY A 95 2.71 -2.17 22.47
CA GLY A 95 3.44 -1.35 23.44
C GLY A 95 2.78 -1.33 24.82
N LEU A 96 3.50 -0.79 25.81
CA LEU A 96 3.03 -0.74 27.20
C LEU A 96 1.87 0.24 27.35
N GLY A 97 0.80 -0.17 28.03
CA GLY A 97 -0.36 0.67 28.34
C GLY A 97 -1.38 0.84 27.19
N VAL A 98 -1.18 0.18 26.05
CA VAL A 98 -2.10 0.24 24.89
C VAL A 98 -3.15 -0.88 24.91
N VAL A 99 -2.91 -1.94 25.69
CA VAL A 99 -3.84 -3.06 25.81
C VAL A 99 -4.81 -2.82 26.96
N THR A 100 -6.08 -2.57 26.64
CA THR A 100 -7.18 -2.71 27.58
C THR A 100 -7.59 -4.18 27.59
N ALA A 101 -7.56 -4.83 28.75
CA ALA A 101 -8.09 -6.18 28.87
C ALA A 101 -9.63 -6.11 28.72
N TYR A 102 -10.22 -7.11 28.07
CA TYR A 102 -11.67 -7.27 27.97
C TYR A 102 -12.07 -8.64 28.52
N ASP A 103 -13.22 -8.74 29.17
CA ASP A 103 -13.77 -10.02 29.61
C ASP A 103 -14.33 -10.83 28.44
N LYS A 104 -14.79 -12.05 28.70
CA LYS A 104 -15.36 -12.95 27.69
C LYS A 104 -16.61 -12.39 26.97
N ASP A 105 -17.22 -11.35 27.52
CA ASP A 105 -18.42 -10.71 26.99
C ASP A 105 -18.09 -9.35 26.33
N GLY A 106 -16.80 -9.00 26.23
CA GLY A 106 -16.33 -7.79 25.56
C GLY A 106 -16.40 -6.52 26.40
N ASN A 107 -16.50 -6.62 27.73
CA ASN A 107 -16.45 -5.46 28.63
C ASN A 107 -15.00 -5.16 29.05
N PRO A 108 -14.56 -3.88 29.11
CA PRO A 108 -13.25 -3.54 29.63
C PRO A 108 -13.06 -4.05 31.06
N VAL A 109 -11.94 -4.73 31.30
CA VAL A 109 -11.50 -5.17 32.62
C VAL A 109 -10.65 -4.05 33.22
N ASP A 110 -11.27 -3.22 34.04
CA ASP A 110 -10.55 -2.32 34.95
C ASP A 110 -10.21 -3.10 36.22
N ALA A 111 -8.97 -3.60 36.30
CA ALA A 111 -8.46 -4.38 37.43
C ALA A 111 -7.32 -3.62 38.11
N PRO A 112 -7.62 -2.60 38.94
CA PRO A 112 -6.60 -1.93 39.73
C PRO A 112 -5.88 -2.92 40.65
N MET A 113 -4.55 -2.87 40.64
CA MET A 113 -3.69 -3.74 41.44
C MET A 113 -3.24 -3.01 42.71
N VAL A 114 -3.46 -3.62 43.89
CA VAL A 114 -3.03 -3.09 45.18
C VAL A 114 -2.14 -4.10 45.89
N PHE A 115 -0.95 -3.67 46.33
CA PHE A 115 -0.02 -4.49 47.10
C PHE A 115 -0.15 -4.16 48.59
N MET A 116 -0.42 -5.17 49.43
CA MET A 116 -0.56 -4.98 50.88
C MET A 116 -0.22 -6.27 51.64
N THR A 117 -0.08 -6.17 52.96
CA THR A 117 0.15 -7.33 53.85
C THR A 117 -1.16 -8.03 54.19
N GLN A 118 -1.06 -9.27 54.70
CA GLN A 118 -2.24 -10.02 55.18
C GLN A 118 -3.02 -9.26 56.27
N THR A 119 -2.29 -8.58 57.17
CA THR A 119 -2.88 -7.79 58.26
C THR A 119 -3.64 -6.58 57.73
N GLU A 120 -3.09 -5.87 56.74
CA GLU A 120 -3.75 -4.72 56.13
C GLU A 120 -4.99 -5.13 55.33
N TYR A 121 -4.95 -6.26 54.63
CA TYR A 121 -6.11 -6.77 53.91
C TYR A 121 -7.26 -7.18 54.85
N ALA A 122 -6.93 -7.80 55.99
CA ALA A 122 -7.93 -8.16 56.99
C ALA A 122 -8.61 -6.95 57.65
N ALA A 123 -8.03 -5.74 57.52
CA ALA A 123 -8.56 -4.51 58.10
C ALA A 123 -9.50 -3.74 57.14
N ILE A 124 -9.69 -4.21 55.90
CA ILE A 124 -10.54 -3.55 54.90
C ILE A 124 -11.73 -4.41 54.50
N THR A 125 -12.76 -3.78 53.93
CA THR A 125 -13.78 -4.49 53.14
C THR A 125 -13.31 -4.49 51.68
N PRO A 126 -13.04 -5.66 51.07
CA PRO A 126 -12.52 -5.73 49.71
C PRO A 126 -13.49 -5.10 48.70
N VAL A 127 -12.96 -4.26 47.80
CA VAL A 127 -13.74 -3.63 46.74
C VAL A 127 -13.83 -4.61 45.55
N PRO A 128 -15.03 -4.93 45.05
CA PRO A 128 -15.19 -5.76 43.86
C PRO A 128 -14.40 -5.18 42.67
N GLY A 129 -13.68 -6.04 41.95
CA GLY A 129 -12.86 -5.65 40.78
C GLY A 129 -11.42 -5.26 41.09
N VAL A 130 -11.07 -5.00 42.36
CA VAL A 130 -9.68 -4.74 42.75
C VAL A 130 -8.92 -6.04 42.96
N THR A 131 -7.75 -6.17 42.32
CA THR A 131 -6.85 -7.32 42.54
C THR A 131 -5.87 -6.98 43.66
N TYR A 132 -6.00 -7.67 44.80
CA TYR A 132 -5.10 -7.49 45.96
C TYR A 132 -3.99 -8.54 45.93
N MET A 133 -2.74 -8.11 45.80
CA MET A 133 -1.57 -8.99 45.88
C MET A 133 -0.98 -8.94 47.29
N LEU A 134 -1.23 -10.00 48.06
CA LEU A 134 -0.79 -10.11 49.45
C LEU A 134 0.68 -10.49 49.50
N ARG A 135 1.49 -9.65 50.15
CA ARG A 135 2.89 -9.96 50.47
C ARG A 135 3.01 -10.45 51.90
N ALA A 136 3.94 -11.37 52.13
CA ALA A 136 4.40 -11.66 53.49
C ALA A 136 4.98 -10.35 54.08
N GLY A 137 4.56 -10.02 55.31
CA GLY A 137 5.07 -8.87 56.06
C GLY A 137 6.49 -9.08 56.54
#